data_AF-A0A850AGP4-F1
#
_entry.id   AF-A0A850AGP4-F1
#
_cell.length_a   1.000
_cell.length_b   1.000
_cell.length_c   1.000
_cell.angle_alpha   90.00
_cell.angle_beta   90.00
_cell.angle_gamma   90.00
#
_symmetry.space_group_name_H-M   'P 1'
#
loop_
_entity.id
_entity.type
_entity.pdbx_description
1 polymer ?
#
loop_
_entity_poly.entity_id
_entity_poly.type
_entity_poly.pdbx_seq_one_letter_code
_entity_poly.pdbx_strand_id
1 'polypeptide(L)'
;TEEPTPTPDASLIVPATDASVFPFTGLRPQDPAHLARRPLAIKVANQASVNPQSGLNMADVVVESRVEYSETRYTVIYHSQSAERVGSIRSARLIDRDLPVIFDAVLCFSGAVQPVREMLYSSDLSDQIIEQALNGPSYYRDPNINVPDNLFADTAALWNTVAYYDYDTPPQPTGAFFFRQAPPDAPAASRVDIPYPRFAVRWTYDPGSGRWLRQMGGNPHIDAVSGEQLSAANVVVLGVNHVTTLILEHGSQMAYDNAGNCINCSIEIQLWGEGPLKILRDGKVVDGKWVRAERFAPFRFLDAGGNDIPLKPGNSWWQVTPLGMGVSVQ
;
A
#
# COMPACT_ATOMS: atom_id res chain seq x y z
N THR A 1 -26.74 14.35 -20.09
CA THR A 1 -25.79 15.46 -20.33
C THR A 1 -24.59 15.16 -19.49
N GLU A 2 -23.54 14.62 -20.10
CA GLU A 2 -22.26 14.40 -19.41
C GLU A 2 -21.67 15.76 -19.05
N GLU A 3 -21.43 15.97 -17.76
CA GLU A 3 -20.73 17.14 -17.26
C GLU A 3 -19.22 16.91 -17.49
N PRO A 4 -18.52 17.82 -18.19
CA PRO A 4 -17.11 17.62 -18.50
C PRO A 4 -16.28 17.66 -17.21
N THR A 5 -15.45 16.65 -17.01
CA THR A 5 -14.44 16.62 -15.94
C THR A 5 -13.53 17.85 -16.07
N PRO A 6 -13.41 18.72 -15.04
CA PRO A 6 -12.60 19.92 -15.15
C PRO A 6 -11.13 19.56 -15.36
N THR A 7 -10.53 20.17 -16.40
CA THR A 7 -9.08 20.08 -16.65
C THR A 7 -8.36 20.88 -15.56
N PRO A 8 -7.38 20.30 -14.84
CA PRO A 8 -6.64 21.03 -13.82
C PRO A 8 -5.82 22.19 -14.41
N ASP A 9 -5.81 23.32 -13.71
CA ASP A 9 -5.02 24.51 -14.06
C ASP A 9 -3.50 24.20 -14.02
N ALA A 10 -2.77 24.66 -15.03
CA ALA A 10 -1.32 24.49 -15.16
C ALA A 10 -0.51 25.31 -14.13
N SER A 11 -1.16 26.18 -13.35
CA SER A 11 -0.55 26.94 -12.24
C SER A 11 -0.23 26.11 -10.98
N LEU A 12 -0.52 24.80 -10.99
CA LEU A 12 -0.47 23.88 -9.83
C LEU A 12 0.87 23.12 -9.65
N ILE A 13 1.97 23.59 -10.24
CA ILE A 13 3.30 22.95 -10.11
C ILE A 13 3.87 23.25 -8.72
N VAL A 14 4.17 22.25 -7.89
CA VAL A 14 4.77 22.51 -6.56
C VAL A 14 5.93 21.56 -6.18
N PRO A 15 7.05 22.10 -5.64
CA PRO A 15 8.13 21.30 -5.09
C PRO A 15 7.69 20.41 -3.90
N ALA A 16 8.56 19.46 -3.52
CA ALA A 16 8.41 18.44 -2.47
C ALA A 16 8.10 18.97 -1.04
N THR A 17 7.77 20.25 -0.89
CA THR A 17 7.64 20.98 0.36
C THR A 17 6.38 21.88 0.39
N ASP A 18 5.44 21.72 -0.55
CA ASP A 18 4.14 22.40 -0.43
C ASP A 18 3.32 21.79 0.68
N ALA A 19 3.30 22.45 1.83
CA ALA A 19 2.47 22.04 2.96
C ALA A 19 0.96 22.10 2.67
N SER A 20 0.53 22.62 1.51
CA SER A 20 -0.88 22.70 1.09
C SER A 20 -1.36 21.50 0.25
N VAL A 21 -0.52 20.51 -0.02
CA VAL A 21 -0.92 19.27 -0.72
C VAL A 21 -0.87 18.05 0.19
N PHE A 22 -1.68 17.05 -0.11
CA PHE A 22 -1.60 15.76 0.56
C PHE A 22 -0.23 15.08 0.27
N PRO A 23 0.50 14.62 1.30
CA PRO A 23 1.86 14.12 1.14
C PRO A 23 1.98 12.83 0.31
N PHE A 24 0.90 12.05 0.19
CA PHE A 24 0.92 10.75 -0.50
C PHE A 24 0.32 10.78 -1.91
N THR A 25 -0.35 11.87 -2.28
CA THR A 25 -1.00 12.01 -3.59
C THR A 25 -0.57 13.26 -4.35
N GLY A 26 0.03 14.25 -3.69
CA GLY A 26 0.37 15.53 -4.32
C GLY A 26 -0.85 16.34 -4.78
N LEU A 27 -2.05 15.99 -4.31
CA LEU A 27 -3.31 16.67 -4.62
C LEU A 27 -3.64 17.70 -3.53
N ARG A 28 -4.27 18.82 -3.91
CA ARG A 28 -4.78 19.79 -2.94
C ARG A 28 -6.08 19.29 -2.32
N PRO A 29 -6.26 19.43 -1.00
CA PRO A 29 -7.52 19.10 -0.36
C PRO A 29 -8.61 20.10 -0.76
N GLN A 30 -9.86 19.63 -0.73
CA GLN A 30 -11.01 20.54 -0.73
C GLN A 30 -11.15 21.24 0.62
N ASP A 31 -10.89 20.51 1.72
CA ASP A 31 -10.83 21.02 3.09
C ASP A 31 -9.41 20.86 3.65
N PRO A 32 -8.66 21.96 3.86
CA PRO A 32 -7.32 21.93 4.46
C PRO A 32 -7.24 21.21 5.81
N ALA A 33 -8.34 21.09 6.57
CA ALA A 33 -8.35 20.33 7.83
C ALA A 33 -7.99 18.85 7.63
N HIS A 34 -8.21 18.29 6.43
CA HIS A 34 -7.83 16.91 6.13
C HIS A 34 -6.30 16.71 6.12
N LEU A 35 -5.49 17.75 5.91
CA LEU A 35 -4.02 17.66 5.96
C LEU A 35 -3.49 17.40 7.38
N ALA A 36 -4.30 17.70 8.40
CA ALA A 36 -3.92 17.51 9.79
C ALA A 36 -4.20 16.09 10.30
N ARG A 37 -4.89 15.25 9.52
CA ARG A 37 -5.27 13.90 9.94
C ARG A 37 -4.06 12.99 10.01
N ARG A 38 -4.00 12.17 11.04
CA ARG A 38 -3.05 11.06 11.09
C ARG A 38 -3.39 10.03 10.00
N PRO A 39 -2.46 9.58 9.16
CA PRO A 39 -2.71 8.54 8.18
C PRO A 39 -3.06 7.20 8.84
N LEU A 40 -3.87 6.38 8.17
CA LEU A 40 -4.19 5.02 8.59
C LEU A 40 -3.48 4.02 7.70
N ALA A 41 -2.81 3.02 8.27
CA ALA A 41 -2.24 1.87 7.59
C ALA A 41 -3.07 0.62 7.92
N ILE A 42 -3.98 0.25 7.03
CA ILE A 42 -4.99 -0.79 7.27
C ILE A 42 -4.58 -2.09 6.59
N LYS A 43 -4.48 -3.19 7.36
CA LYS A 43 -4.12 -4.50 6.81
C LYS A 43 -5.31 -5.19 6.19
N VAL A 44 -5.24 -5.49 4.89
CA VAL A 44 -6.32 -6.07 4.09
C VAL A 44 -5.89 -7.39 3.44
N ALA A 45 -6.80 -8.36 3.42
CA ALA A 45 -6.65 -9.66 2.78
C ALA A 45 -6.43 -9.57 1.27
N ASN A 46 -5.60 -10.45 0.71
CA ASN A 46 -5.59 -10.72 -0.72
C ASN A 46 -5.56 -12.23 -1.03
N GLN A 47 -6.70 -12.88 -0.76
CA GLN A 47 -6.94 -14.29 -1.06
C GLN A 47 -8.22 -14.46 -1.88
N ALA A 48 -8.40 -15.61 -2.52
CA ALA A 48 -9.51 -15.83 -3.45
C ALA A 48 -10.90 -15.55 -2.84
N SER A 49 -11.11 -15.92 -1.57
CA SER A 49 -12.40 -15.81 -0.89
C SER A 49 -12.82 -14.37 -0.56
N VAL A 50 -11.92 -13.39 -0.71
CA VAL A 50 -12.18 -11.97 -0.45
C VAL A 50 -12.10 -11.10 -1.70
N ASN A 51 -12.00 -11.70 -2.89
CA ASN A 51 -11.99 -10.97 -4.14
C ASN A 51 -13.44 -10.82 -4.65
N PRO A 52 -13.99 -9.60 -4.81
CA PRO A 52 -13.32 -8.29 -4.70
C PRO A 52 -13.16 -7.74 -3.26
N GLN A 53 -12.03 -7.08 -3.00
CA GLN A 53 -11.79 -6.32 -1.76
C GLN A 53 -12.61 -5.04 -1.72
N SER A 54 -12.81 -4.49 -0.52
CA SER A 54 -13.55 -3.25 -0.31
C SER A 54 -12.64 -2.05 -0.01
N GLY A 55 -12.88 -0.92 -0.68
CA GLY A 55 -12.37 0.40 -0.34
C GLY A 55 -11.03 0.78 -0.98
N LEU A 56 -10.39 -0.09 -1.75
CA LEU A 56 -9.01 0.11 -2.23
C LEU A 56 -8.89 1.27 -3.24
N ASN A 57 -9.95 1.63 -3.96
CA ASN A 57 -9.94 2.78 -4.88
C ASN A 57 -9.89 4.14 -4.15
N MET A 58 -10.26 4.18 -2.87
CA MET A 58 -10.22 5.39 -2.05
C MET A 58 -8.87 5.58 -1.34
N ALA A 59 -7.92 4.65 -1.52
CA ALA A 59 -6.63 4.70 -0.86
C ALA A 59 -5.65 5.67 -1.55
N ASP A 60 -4.83 6.33 -0.75
CA ASP A 60 -3.73 7.16 -1.24
C ASP A 60 -2.60 6.27 -1.77
N VAL A 61 -2.25 5.23 -1.01
CA VAL A 61 -1.24 4.23 -1.38
C VAL A 61 -1.73 2.83 -1.01
N VAL A 62 -1.60 1.88 -1.93
CA VAL A 62 -1.79 0.45 -1.64
C VAL A 62 -0.45 -0.25 -1.75
N VAL A 63 0.00 -0.88 -0.66
CA VAL A 63 1.24 -1.68 -0.65
C VAL A 63 0.88 -3.16 -0.70
N GLU A 64 1.20 -3.82 -1.80
CA GLU A 64 1.07 -5.27 -1.97
C GLU A 64 2.40 -5.96 -1.64
N SER A 65 2.36 -6.91 -0.69
CA SER A 65 3.54 -7.64 -0.24
C SER A 65 3.24 -9.12 -0.08
N ARG A 66 4.24 -9.98 -0.36
CA ARG A 66 4.13 -11.43 -0.15
C ARG A 66 3.98 -11.75 1.34
N VAL A 67 3.17 -12.77 1.62
CA VAL A 67 3.02 -13.39 2.94
C VAL A 67 3.23 -14.90 2.82
N GLU A 68 2.99 -15.64 3.90
CA GLU A 68 3.02 -17.09 3.92
C GLU A 68 2.11 -17.73 2.84
N TYR A 69 2.35 -19.00 2.52
CA TYR A 69 1.68 -19.78 1.47
C TYR A 69 1.76 -19.18 0.07
N SER A 70 2.72 -18.27 -0.16
CA SER A 70 2.89 -17.54 -1.42
C SER A 70 1.68 -16.69 -1.82
N GLU A 71 0.83 -16.36 -0.85
CA GLU A 71 -0.21 -15.35 -0.96
C GLU A 71 0.41 -13.95 -0.88
N THR A 72 -0.39 -12.92 -1.19
CA THR A 72 -0.05 -11.53 -0.86
C THR A 72 -1.07 -10.95 0.12
N ARG A 73 -0.75 -9.82 0.73
CA ARG A 73 -1.70 -8.98 1.47
C ARG A 73 -1.44 -7.52 1.12
N TYR A 74 -2.44 -6.70 1.41
CA TYR A 74 -2.36 -5.25 1.26
C TYR A 74 -2.16 -4.57 2.60
N THR A 75 -1.31 -3.56 2.63
CA THR A 75 -1.35 -2.50 3.63
C THR A 75 -1.80 -1.24 2.92
N VAL A 76 -2.97 -0.74 3.31
CA VAL A 76 -3.70 0.30 2.59
C VAL A 76 -3.60 1.60 3.37
N ILE A 77 -3.01 2.61 2.75
CA ILE A 77 -2.77 3.93 3.36
C ILE A 77 -3.92 4.87 2.99
N TYR A 78 -4.62 5.36 4.00
CA TYR A 78 -5.66 6.39 3.86
C TYR A 78 -5.23 7.66 4.56
N HIS A 79 -5.37 8.78 3.86
CA HIS A 79 -5.18 10.12 4.43
C HIS A 79 -6.03 11.15 3.69
N SER A 80 -5.92 11.21 2.36
CA SER A 80 -6.65 12.21 1.56
C SER A 80 -8.16 11.98 1.47
N GLN A 81 -8.58 10.71 1.53
CA GLN A 81 -9.94 10.27 1.31
C GLN A 81 -10.38 9.25 2.35
N SER A 82 -11.69 9.12 2.52
CA SER A 82 -12.32 8.18 3.45
C SER A 82 -12.95 7.01 2.70
N ALA A 83 -13.03 5.86 3.36
CA ALA A 83 -13.77 4.69 2.89
C ALA A 83 -14.74 4.24 3.98
N GLU A 84 -16.04 4.20 3.65
CA GLU A 84 -17.09 3.69 4.55
C GLU A 84 -16.95 2.20 4.85
N ARG A 85 -16.26 1.47 3.95
CA ARG A 85 -15.99 0.06 4.08
C ARG A 85 -14.61 -0.29 3.52
N VAL A 86 -13.71 -0.71 4.40
CA VAL A 86 -12.41 -1.27 4.04
C VAL A 86 -12.24 -2.68 4.59
N GLY A 87 -11.75 -3.59 3.76
CA GLY A 87 -11.47 -4.97 4.17
C GLY A 87 -11.51 -5.98 3.02
N SER A 88 -11.49 -7.28 3.31
CA SER A 88 -11.52 -7.86 4.66
C SER A 88 -10.23 -7.60 5.45
N ILE A 89 -10.36 -7.11 6.69
CA ILE A 89 -9.23 -6.77 7.54
C ILE A 89 -8.55 -8.04 8.05
N ARG A 90 -7.22 -8.03 8.04
CA ARG A 90 -6.37 -9.22 8.25
C ARG A 90 -5.23 -8.99 9.21
N SER A 91 -4.52 -10.08 9.48
CA SER A 91 -3.44 -10.09 10.46
C SER A 91 -2.21 -9.34 9.96
N ALA A 92 -1.57 -8.60 10.86
CA ALA A 92 -0.30 -7.94 10.61
C ALA A 92 0.83 -8.98 10.41
N ARG A 93 1.91 -8.54 9.74
CA ARG A 93 3.13 -9.29 9.41
C ARG A 93 4.34 -8.43 9.78
N LEU A 94 5.54 -9.02 9.68
CA LEU A 94 6.80 -8.32 10.02
C LEU A 94 6.99 -6.99 9.26
N ILE A 95 6.55 -6.91 8.00
CA ILE A 95 6.59 -5.68 7.19
C ILE A 95 5.80 -4.52 7.81
N ASP A 96 4.77 -4.82 8.62
CA ASP A 96 3.94 -3.80 9.26
C ASP A 96 4.66 -3.13 10.45
N ARG A 97 5.89 -3.54 10.75
CA ARG A 97 6.81 -2.75 11.58
C ARG A 97 7.34 -1.54 10.81
N ASP A 98 7.49 -1.61 9.50
CA ASP A 98 8.16 -0.57 8.70
C ASP A 98 7.19 0.38 8.02
N LEU A 99 6.08 -0.13 7.48
CA LEU A 99 5.14 0.70 6.72
C LEU A 99 4.54 1.86 7.54
N PRO A 100 4.09 1.65 8.79
CA PRO A 100 3.66 2.75 9.66
C PRO A 100 4.72 3.84 9.85
N VAL A 101 6.01 3.49 9.90
CA VAL A 101 7.12 4.45 10.01
C VAL A 101 7.35 5.20 8.70
N ILE A 102 7.23 4.52 7.56
CA ILE A 102 7.41 5.15 6.23
C ILE A 102 6.33 6.20 5.98
N PHE A 103 5.08 5.87 6.31
CA PHE A 103 3.91 6.71 6.06
C PHE A 103 3.47 7.54 7.27
N ASP A 104 4.18 7.44 8.41
CA ASP A 104 3.81 8.08 9.67
C ASP A 104 2.34 7.81 10.06
N ALA A 105 1.93 6.54 9.97
CA ALA A 105 0.54 6.10 10.00
C ALA A 105 0.21 5.26 11.24
N VAL A 106 -1.05 5.30 11.68
CA VAL A 106 -1.58 4.37 12.70
C VAL A 106 -1.89 3.02 12.08
N LEU A 107 -1.39 1.94 12.68
CA LEU A 107 -1.54 0.58 12.18
C LEU A 107 -2.87 -0.04 12.64
N CYS A 108 -3.72 -0.44 11.68
CA CYS A 108 -5.03 -1.04 11.92
C CYS A 108 -5.08 -2.47 11.36
N PHE A 109 -5.41 -3.45 12.20
CA PHE A 109 -5.35 -4.87 11.82
C PHE A 109 -6.20 -5.77 12.72
N SER A 110 -6.47 -7.01 12.26
CA SER A 110 -7.34 -7.95 12.99
C SER A 110 -6.64 -8.65 14.17
N GLY A 111 -5.34 -8.91 14.03
CA GLY A 111 -4.49 -9.59 15.01
C GLY A 111 -3.13 -9.95 14.41
N ALA A 112 -2.27 -10.65 15.14
CA ALA A 112 -1.02 -11.20 14.59
C ALA A 112 -0.64 -12.46 15.37
N VAL A 113 0.23 -13.30 14.80
CA VAL A 113 0.83 -14.38 15.59
C VAL A 113 1.64 -13.78 16.73
N GLN A 114 1.66 -14.47 17.87
CA GLN A 114 2.15 -13.91 19.13
C GLN A 114 3.55 -13.25 19.02
N PRO A 115 4.57 -13.86 18.39
CA PRO A 115 5.88 -13.21 18.26
C PRO A 115 5.82 -11.89 17.48
N VAL A 116 5.05 -11.83 16.38
CA VAL A 116 4.88 -10.60 15.59
C VAL A 116 4.11 -9.56 16.38
N ARG A 117 3.05 -9.97 17.08
CA ARG A 117 2.24 -9.10 17.95
C ARG A 117 3.10 -8.48 19.04
N GLU A 118 3.91 -9.27 19.72
CA GLU A 118 4.85 -8.80 20.75
C GLU A 118 5.87 -7.82 20.19
N MET A 119 6.44 -8.08 19.00
CA MET A 119 7.35 -7.14 18.34
C MET A 119 6.69 -5.81 18.00
N LEU A 120 5.41 -5.79 17.62
CA LEU A 120 4.67 -4.57 17.33
C LEU A 120 4.42 -3.76 18.62
N TYR A 121 3.87 -4.39 19.66
CA TYR A 121 3.56 -3.71 20.92
C TYR A 121 4.79 -3.36 21.77
N SER A 122 5.95 -3.95 21.51
CA SER A 122 7.22 -3.57 22.16
C SER A 122 8.05 -2.56 21.36
N SER A 123 7.52 -2.07 20.24
CA SER A 123 8.20 -1.11 19.36
C SER A 123 7.77 0.33 19.61
N ASP A 124 8.35 1.23 18.83
CA ASP A 124 7.97 2.64 18.67
C ASP A 124 6.52 2.84 18.18
N LEU A 125 5.87 1.77 17.71
CA LEU A 125 4.47 1.77 17.25
C LEU A 125 3.45 1.43 18.34
N SER A 126 3.90 1.12 19.58
CA SER A 126 3.01 0.63 20.66
C SER A 126 1.76 1.51 20.89
N ASP A 127 1.95 2.81 20.78
CA ASP A 127 0.94 3.86 20.90
C ASP A 127 0.13 4.10 19.61
N GLN A 128 0.58 3.58 18.48
CA GLN A 128 0.03 3.81 17.14
C GLN A 128 -0.63 2.55 16.56
N ILE A 129 -1.24 1.73 17.43
CA ILE A 129 -1.87 0.47 17.07
C ILE A 129 -3.35 0.48 17.44
N ILE A 130 -4.18 0.21 16.44
CA ILE A 130 -5.60 -0.07 16.61
C ILE A 130 -5.82 -1.53 16.24
N GLU A 131 -5.50 -2.47 17.14
CA GLU A 131 -5.83 -3.89 16.94
C GLU A 131 -7.30 -4.16 17.25
N GLN A 132 -7.99 -4.95 16.43
CA GLN A 132 -9.41 -5.25 16.61
C GLN A 132 -9.77 -5.81 17.99
N ALA A 133 -8.91 -6.64 18.58
CA ALA A 133 -9.16 -7.24 19.89
C ALA A 133 -9.22 -6.20 21.03
N LEU A 134 -8.51 -5.07 20.90
CA LEU A 134 -8.49 -4.00 21.91
C LEU A 134 -9.43 -2.84 21.54
N ASN A 135 -9.72 -2.66 20.25
CA ASN A 135 -10.45 -1.53 19.71
C ASN A 135 -11.73 -1.95 18.97
N GLY A 136 -12.40 -2.98 19.48
CA GLY A 136 -13.56 -3.63 18.85
C GLY A 136 -14.59 -2.67 18.23
N PRO A 137 -15.01 -1.58 18.89
CA PRO A 137 -15.97 -0.62 18.33
C PRO A 137 -15.54 0.10 17.05
N SER A 138 -14.24 0.11 16.73
CA SER A 138 -13.71 0.69 15.47
C SER A 138 -13.89 -0.24 14.27
N TYR A 139 -14.35 -1.47 14.52
CA TYR A 139 -14.49 -2.53 13.54
C TYR A 139 -15.90 -3.11 13.59
N TYR A 140 -16.32 -3.73 12.49
CA TYR A 140 -17.57 -4.47 12.45
C TYR A 140 -17.44 -5.75 11.62
N ARG A 141 -18.35 -6.69 11.85
CA ARG A 141 -18.42 -7.94 11.08
C ARG A 141 -19.64 -7.95 10.18
N ASP A 142 -19.45 -8.33 8.92
CA ASP A 142 -20.55 -8.61 8.00
C ASP A 142 -21.08 -10.02 8.26
N PRO A 143 -22.32 -10.20 8.73
CA PRO A 143 -22.84 -11.53 9.06
C PRO A 143 -23.07 -12.41 7.82
N ASN A 144 -23.06 -11.83 6.61
CA ASN A 144 -23.27 -12.57 5.36
C ASN A 144 -21.98 -13.16 4.78
N ILE A 145 -20.82 -12.83 5.37
CA ILE A 145 -19.51 -13.34 4.95
C ILE A 145 -19.00 -14.29 6.02
N ASN A 146 -18.41 -15.41 5.60
CA ASN A 146 -17.87 -16.41 6.53
C ASN A 146 -16.65 -15.87 7.29
N VAL A 147 -16.53 -16.27 8.55
CA VAL A 147 -15.29 -16.09 9.33
C VAL A 147 -14.18 -16.92 8.66
N PRO A 148 -12.95 -16.39 8.53
CA PRO A 148 -12.48 -15.13 9.09
C PRO A 148 -12.64 -13.91 8.17
N ASP A 149 -13.17 -14.05 6.94
CA ASP A 149 -13.19 -13.04 5.87
C ASP A 149 -14.17 -11.89 6.08
N ASN A 150 -14.84 -11.83 7.23
CA ASN A 150 -15.97 -10.93 7.41
C ASN A 150 -15.69 -9.67 8.24
N LEU A 151 -14.44 -9.35 8.55
CA LEU A 151 -14.07 -8.18 9.35
C LEU A 151 -13.82 -6.95 8.46
N PHE A 152 -14.46 -5.83 8.77
CA PHE A 152 -14.35 -4.57 8.05
C PHE A 152 -14.22 -3.39 9.03
N ALA A 153 -13.87 -2.22 8.51
CA ALA A 153 -13.92 -0.96 9.23
C ALA A 153 -14.40 0.16 8.32
N ASP A 154 -14.82 1.25 8.95
CA ASP A 154 -15.00 2.57 8.35
C ASP A 154 -13.79 3.44 8.76
N THR A 155 -13.17 4.15 7.81
CA THR A 155 -12.00 4.98 8.11
C THR A 155 -12.29 6.11 9.10
N ALA A 156 -13.49 6.69 9.08
CA ALA A 156 -13.90 7.70 10.05
C ALA A 156 -14.02 7.12 11.46
N ALA A 157 -14.50 5.88 11.61
CA ALA A 157 -14.51 5.21 12.91
C ALA A 157 -13.08 4.98 13.43
N LEU A 158 -12.14 4.63 12.56
CA LEU A 158 -10.73 4.49 12.92
C LEU A 158 -10.11 5.83 13.32
N TRP A 159 -10.33 6.91 12.57
CA TRP A 159 -9.86 8.25 12.94
C TRP A 159 -10.46 8.78 14.23
N ASN A 160 -11.74 8.50 14.51
CA ASN A 160 -12.34 8.83 15.81
C ASN A 160 -11.61 8.15 16.97
N THR A 161 -11.16 6.90 16.77
CA THR A 161 -10.33 6.19 17.75
C THR A 161 -8.94 6.78 17.86
N VAL A 162 -8.32 7.20 16.75
CA VAL A 162 -7.03 7.94 16.78
C VAL A 162 -7.15 9.22 17.59
N ALA A 163 -8.21 10.00 17.36
CA ALA A 163 -8.48 11.24 18.11
C ALA A 163 -8.78 10.97 19.59
N TYR A 164 -9.49 9.88 19.92
CA TYR A 164 -9.74 9.47 21.30
C TYR A 164 -8.43 9.19 22.08
N TYR A 165 -7.41 8.65 21.41
CA TYR A 165 -6.10 8.41 22.00
C TYR A 165 -5.13 9.62 21.88
N ASP A 166 -5.60 10.76 21.39
CA ASP A 166 -4.80 11.99 21.23
C ASP A 166 -3.57 11.82 20.31
N TYR A 167 -3.69 10.99 19.28
CA TYR A 167 -2.65 10.75 18.26
C TYR A 167 -2.95 11.40 16.90
N ASP A 168 -4.04 12.18 16.80
CA ASP A 168 -4.43 12.83 15.54
C ASP A 168 -3.56 14.06 15.27
N THR A 169 -2.36 13.79 14.77
CA THR A 169 -1.33 14.79 14.48
C THR A 169 -1.01 14.81 12.99
N PRO A 170 -0.67 15.99 12.42
CA PRO A 170 -0.29 16.10 11.02
C PRO A 170 0.90 15.18 10.70
N PRO A 171 0.85 14.44 9.58
CA PRO A 171 1.87 13.45 9.26
C PRO A 171 3.21 14.10 8.92
N GLN A 172 4.29 13.45 9.36
CA GLN A 172 5.68 13.72 9.00
C GLN A 172 6.28 12.45 8.38
N PRO A 173 5.81 12.03 7.19
CA PRO A 173 6.25 10.77 6.61
C PRO A 173 7.73 10.84 6.29
N THR A 174 8.43 9.73 6.52
CA THR A 174 9.85 9.63 6.14
C THR A 174 9.99 9.51 4.63
N GLY A 175 8.95 9.12 3.89
CA GLY A 175 8.97 9.14 2.42
C GLY A 175 9.16 10.54 1.84
N ALA A 176 10.17 10.73 0.99
CA ALA A 176 10.35 11.96 0.21
C ALA A 176 9.54 11.88 -1.09
N PHE A 177 8.21 11.80 -0.97
CA PHE A 177 7.35 11.65 -2.14
C PHE A 177 7.30 12.96 -2.94
N PHE A 178 7.98 12.93 -4.09
CA PHE A 178 8.04 14.05 -5.01
C PHE A 178 7.00 13.87 -6.12
N PHE A 179 6.18 14.89 -6.38
CA PHE A 179 5.13 14.84 -7.40
C PHE A 179 5.39 15.84 -8.52
N ARG A 180 5.08 15.44 -9.76
CA ARG A 180 5.17 16.30 -10.95
C ARG A 180 4.08 15.95 -11.94
N GLN A 181 3.33 16.94 -12.42
CA GLN A 181 2.28 16.72 -13.41
C GLN A 181 2.84 16.27 -14.77
N ALA A 182 3.89 16.94 -15.26
CA ALA A 182 4.52 16.59 -16.53
C ALA A 182 5.16 15.20 -16.46
N PRO A 183 4.90 14.33 -17.46
CA PRO A 183 5.51 13.01 -17.51
C PRO A 183 7.03 13.12 -17.71
N PRO A 184 7.81 12.15 -17.18
CA PRO A 184 9.25 12.12 -17.40
C PRO A 184 9.58 11.85 -18.88
N ASP A 185 10.78 12.24 -19.31
CA ASP A 185 11.34 11.75 -20.57
C ASP A 185 11.91 10.34 -20.34
N ALA A 186 11.08 9.33 -20.63
CA ALA A 186 11.35 7.94 -20.35
C ALA A 186 10.70 7.03 -21.41
N PRO A 187 11.17 5.78 -21.56
CA PRO A 187 10.59 4.83 -22.51
C PRO A 187 9.09 4.64 -22.30
N ALA A 188 8.38 4.46 -23.41
CA ALA A 188 6.97 4.10 -23.38
C ALA A 188 6.79 2.72 -22.72
N ALA A 189 5.71 2.59 -21.96
CA ALA A 189 5.25 1.34 -21.38
C ALA A 189 3.72 1.32 -21.41
N SER A 190 3.17 0.24 -21.92
CA SER A 190 1.73 -0.03 -21.99
C SER A 190 1.29 -1.03 -20.94
N ARG A 191 2.21 -1.84 -20.40
CA ARG A 191 1.87 -2.95 -19.50
C ARG A 191 3.04 -3.35 -18.60
N VAL A 192 2.71 -3.80 -17.39
CA VAL A 192 3.63 -4.56 -16.52
C VAL A 192 2.95 -5.81 -15.97
N ASP A 193 3.67 -6.93 -15.98
CA ASP A 193 3.25 -8.18 -15.33
C ASP A 193 4.16 -8.51 -14.16
N ILE A 194 3.53 -8.93 -13.07
CA ILE A 194 4.18 -9.30 -11.82
C ILE A 194 3.70 -10.72 -11.48
N PRO A 195 4.57 -11.73 -11.63
CA PRO A 195 4.19 -13.13 -11.51
C PRO A 195 4.17 -13.57 -10.04
N TYR A 196 3.34 -12.94 -9.20
CA TYR A 196 3.12 -13.48 -7.86
C TYR A 196 2.58 -14.91 -7.96
N PRO A 197 3.09 -15.86 -7.14
CA PRO A 197 2.82 -17.28 -7.36
C PRO A 197 1.35 -17.65 -7.29
N ARG A 198 0.56 -16.99 -6.42
CA ARG A 198 -0.86 -17.29 -6.29
C ARG A 198 -1.73 -16.57 -7.32
N PHE A 199 -1.53 -15.25 -7.44
CA PHE A 199 -2.29 -14.42 -8.37
C PHE A 199 -1.34 -13.60 -9.21
N ALA A 200 -1.16 -13.97 -10.47
CA ALA A 200 -0.45 -13.10 -11.41
C ALA A 200 -1.17 -11.74 -11.48
N VAL A 201 -0.41 -10.67 -11.31
CA VAL A 201 -0.90 -9.29 -11.37
C VAL A 201 -0.44 -8.68 -12.67
N ARG A 202 -1.35 -7.94 -13.31
CA ARG A 202 -1.04 -7.12 -14.48
C ARG A 202 -1.56 -5.73 -14.27
N TRP A 203 -0.78 -4.75 -14.72
CA TRP A 203 -1.25 -3.38 -14.91
C TRP A 203 -1.18 -3.05 -16.39
N THR A 204 -2.24 -2.47 -16.93
CA THR A 204 -2.30 -1.98 -18.30
C THR A 204 -2.62 -0.50 -18.29
N TYR A 205 -1.84 0.29 -19.02
CA TYR A 205 -2.08 1.72 -19.14
C TYR A 205 -3.28 1.97 -20.06
N ASP A 206 -4.23 2.74 -19.56
CA ASP A 206 -5.34 3.28 -20.35
C ASP A 206 -5.08 4.75 -20.65
N PRO A 207 -4.77 5.12 -21.91
CA PRO A 207 -4.56 6.50 -22.30
C PRO A 207 -5.80 7.38 -22.16
N GLY A 208 -7.01 6.79 -22.20
CA GLY A 208 -8.27 7.52 -22.10
C GLY A 208 -8.46 8.17 -20.72
N SER A 209 -8.26 7.38 -19.66
CA SER A 209 -8.26 7.89 -18.28
C SER A 209 -6.89 8.42 -17.83
N GLY A 210 -5.81 8.05 -18.50
CA GLY A 210 -4.44 8.35 -18.07
C GLY A 210 -4.02 7.58 -16.82
N ARG A 211 -4.58 6.38 -16.61
CA ARG A 211 -4.44 5.53 -15.41
C ARG A 211 -3.92 4.14 -15.77
N TRP A 212 -3.30 3.49 -14.81
CA TRP A 212 -2.99 2.05 -14.89
C TRP A 212 -4.14 1.24 -14.31
N LEU A 213 -4.69 0.30 -15.07
CA LEU A 213 -5.79 -0.56 -14.66
C LEU A 213 -5.25 -1.91 -14.17
N ARG A 214 -5.68 -2.35 -12.99
CA ARG A 214 -5.21 -3.59 -12.35
C ARG A 214 -6.02 -4.79 -12.81
N GLN A 215 -5.33 -5.87 -13.13
CA GLN A 215 -5.89 -7.20 -13.31
C GLN A 215 -5.26 -8.18 -12.33
N MET A 216 -6.03 -9.17 -11.89
CA MET A 216 -5.59 -10.23 -10.99
C MET A 216 -6.07 -11.58 -11.49
N GLY A 217 -5.15 -12.54 -11.63
CA GLY A 217 -5.50 -13.88 -12.13
C GLY A 217 -6.16 -13.85 -13.52
N GLY A 218 -5.82 -12.84 -14.35
CA GLY A 218 -6.35 -12.66 -15.70
C GLY A 218 -7.65 -11.85 -15.81
N ASN A 219 -8.30 -11.49 -14.71
CA ASN A 219 -9.56 -10.74 -14.71
C ASN A 219 -9.37 -9.29 -14.24
N PRO A 220 -10.21 -8.33 -14.68
CA PRO A 220 -10.30 -7.02 -14.05
C PRO A 220 -10.44 -7.16 -12.53
N HIS A 221 -9.59 -6.48 -11.79
CA HIS A 221 -9.68 -6.51 -10.33
C HIS A 221 -10.62 -5.40 -9.88
N ILE A 222 -11.81 -5.77 -9.41
CA ILE A 222 -12.87 -4.83 -9.04
C ILE A 222 -12.76 -4.46 -7.56
N ASP A 223 -13.05 -3.21 -7.24
CA ASP A 223 -13.31 -2.76 -5.87
C ASP A 223 -14.80 -2.97 -5.53
N ALA A 224 -15.08 -3.65 -4.42
CA ALA A 224 -16.44 -4.04 -4.04
C ALA A 224 -17.34 -2.85 -3.67
N VAL A 225 -16.76 -1.70 -3.26
CA VAL A 225 -17.53 -0.53 -2.81
C VAL A 225 -17.92 0.33 -4.01
N SER A 226 -16.95 0.67 -4.85
CA SER A 226 -17.18 1.49 -6.05
C SER A 226 -17.76 0.71 -7.22
N GLY A 227 -17.55 -0.61 -7.28
CA GLY A 227 -17.90 -1.44 -8.43
C GLY A 227 -16.98 -1.21 -9.64
N GLU A 228 -15.95 -0.37 -9.50
CA GLU A 228 -15.02 0.00 -10.55
C GLU A 228 -13.77 -0.88 -10.52
N GLN A 229 -13.11 -1.01 -11.68
CA GLN A 229 -11.81 -1.65 -11.73
C GLN A 229 -10.78 -0.82 -10.96
N LEU A 230 -9.96 -1.48 -10.16
CA LEU A 230 -8.86 -0.86 -9.45
C LEU A 230 -7.91 -0.18 -10.42
N SER A 231 -7.56 1.07 -10.11
CA SER A 231 -6.64 1.85 -10.93
C SER A 231 -5.66 2.65 -10.09
N ALA A 232 -4.52 3.00 -10.69
CA ALA A 232 -3.50 3.83 -10.05
C ALA A 232 -2.94 4.89 -11.01
N ALA A 233 -2.55 6.05 -10.47
CA ALA A 233 -1.78 7.04 -11.22
C ALA A 233 -0.33 6.56 -11.41
N ASN A 234 0.19 5.88 -10.37
CA ASN A 234 1.54 5.33 -10.33
C ASN A 234 1.52 3.86 -9.93
N VAL A 235 2.27 3.03 -10.64
CA VAL A 235 2.63 1.68 -10.19
C VAL A 235 4.12 1.68 -9.87
N VAL A 236 4.45 1.45 -8.61
CA VAL A 236 5.81 1.46 -8.08
C VAL A 236 6.21 0.02 -7.79
N VAL A 237 7.14 -0.54 -8.55
CA VAL A 237 7.64 -1.90 -8.32
C VAL A 237 8.96 -1.83 -7.57
N LEU A 238 9.00 -2.43 -6.38
CA LEU A 238 10.15 -2.47 -5.50
C LEU A 238 10.72 -3.89 -5.48
N GLY A 239 11.96 -4.07 -5.92
CA GLY A 239 12.71 -5.28 -5.64
C GLY A 239 13.33 -5.19 -4.26
N VAL A 240 12.91 -6.05 -3.35
CA VAL A 240 13.27 -5.97 -1.92
C VAL A 240 13.78 -7.33 -1.44
N ASN A 241 14.77 -7.31 -0.55
CA ASN A 241 15.26 -8.54 0.05
C ASN A 241 14.17 -9.17 0.94
N HIS A 242 13.87 -10.44 0.70
CA HIS A 242 12.89 -11.22 1.47
C HIS A 242 13.62 -12.34 2.19
N VAL A 243 13.48 -12.41 3.51
CA VAL A 243 14.14 -13.41 4.35
C VAL A 243 13.08 -14.22 5.07
N THR A 244 13.02 -15.52 4.79
CA THR A 244 12.14 -16.43 5.53
C THR A 244 12.67 -16.60 6.96
N THR A 245 11.81 -16.36 7.94
CA THR A 245 12.16 -16.48 9.36
C THR A 245 11.78 -17.85 9.93
N LEU A 246 12.01 -18.06 11.22
CA LEU A 246 11.54 -19.26 11.94
C LEU A 246 10.19 -19.04 12.66
N ILE A 247 9.57 -17.87 12.48
CA ILE A 247 8.28 -17.54 13.11
C ILE A 247 7.17 -18.21 12.30
N LEU A 248 6.38 -19.07 12.94
CA LEU A 248 5.23 -19.70 12.29
C LEU A 248 4.04 -18.73 12.24
N GLU A 249 3.50 -18.51 11.05
CA GLU A 249 2.27 -17.73 10.82
C GLU A 249 1.00 -18.60 10.92
N HIS A 250 1.14 -19.92 10.78
CA HIS A 250 0.03 -20.87 10.88
C HIS A 250 0.51 -22.26 11.32
N GLY A 251 -0.26 -22.91 12.19
CA GLY A 251 0.02 -24.25 12.70
C GLY A 251 1.09 -24.27 13.81
N SER A 252 1.46 -25.47 14.26
CA SER A 252 2.46 -25.70 15.32
C SER A 252 3.77 -26.29 14.81
N GLN A 253 3.88 -26.55 13.50
CA GLN A 253 5.05 -27.14 12.86
C GLN A 253 5.34 -26.43 11.54
N MET A 254 6.62 -26.37 11.16
CA MET A 254 7.03 -25.86 9.85
C MET A 254 6.54 -26.80 8.75
N ALA A 255 5.91 -26.22 7.74
CA ALA A 255 5.54 -26.89 6.51
C ALA A 255 6.48 -26.40 5.41
N TYR A 256 6.84 -27.29 4.48
CA TYR A 256 7.79 -27.00 3.42
C TYR A 256 7.19 -27.30 2.04
N ASP A 257 7.60 -26.55 1.03
CA ASP A 257 7.34 -26.90 -0.36
C ASP A 257 8.35 -27.95 -0.86
N ASN A 258 8.18 -28.39 -2.11
CA ASN A 258 9.06 -29.37 -2.74
C ASN A 258 10.51 -28.89 -2.91
N ALA A 259 10.76 -27.58 -2.82
CA ALA A 259 12.09 -26.98 -2.88
C ALA A 259 12.70 -26.78 -1.49
N GLY A 260 12.02 -27.21 -0.42
CA GLY A 260 12.49 -27.10 0.96
C GLY A 260 12.30 -25.71 1.57
N ASN A 261 11.51 -24.82 0.96
CA ASN A 261 11.20 -23.52 1.54
C ASN A 261 10.09 -23.64 2.57
N CYS A 262 10.23 -23.02 3.74
CA CYS A 262 9.15 -22.98 4.71
C CYS A 262 7.98 -22.14 4.16
N ILE A 263 6.81 -22.77 3.98
CA ILE A 263 5.65 -22.12 3.37
C ILE A 263 4.76 -21.41 4.39
N ASN A 264 4.81 -21.80 5.66
CA ASN A 264 3.98 -21.20 6.72
C ASN A 264 4.79 -20.33 7.68
N CYS A 265 6.04 -20.03 7.34
CA CYS A 265 6.88 -19.13 8.10
C CYS A 265 6.67 -17.67 7.67
N SER A 266 6.83 -16.76 8.63
CA SER A 266 6.81 -15.32 8.36
C SER A 266 7.98 -14.91 7.49
N ILE A 267 7.75 -13.93 6.63
CA ILE A 267 8.75 -13.39 5.72
C ILE A 267 9.12 -11.99 6.21
N GLU A 268 10.39 -11.78 6.54
CA GLU A 268 10.93 -10.45 6.77
C GLU A 268 11.20 -9.78 5.42
N ILE A 269 10.54 -8.65 5.19
CA ILE A 269 10.70 -7.85 3.98
C ILE A 269 11.50 -6.62 4.37
N GLN A 270 12.76 -6.59 3.94
CA GLN A 270 13.73 -5.61 4.42
C GLN A 270 13.59 -4.30 3.65
N LEU A 271 12.66 -3.44 4.08
CA LEU A 271 12.43 -2.11 3.51
C LEU A 271 13.50 -1.08 3.93
N TRP A 272 14.74 -1.51 4.13
CA TRP A 272 15.90 -0.69 4.45
C TRP A 272 17.09 -1.12 3.60
N GLY A 273 18.10 -0.27 3.49
CA GLY A 273 19.15 -0.37 2.49
C GLY A 273 18.71 0.22 1.16
N GLU A 274 18.89 -0.53 0.08
CA GLU A 274 18.52 -0.13 -1.27
C GLU A 274 18.14 -1.33 -2.13
N GLY A 275 17.45 -1.08 -3.24
CA GLY A 275 17.10 -2.13 -4.20
C GLY A 275 16.57 -1.57 -5.52
N PRO A 276 16.41 -2.42 -6.54
CA PRO A 276 15.95 -1.99 -7.85
C PRO A 276 14.50 -1.49 -7.78
N LEU A 277 14.21 -0.51 -8.62
CA LEU A 277 12.93 0.19 -8.68
C LEU A 277 12.48 0.33 -10.13
N LYS A 278 11.18 0.16 -10.36
CA LYS A 278 10.50 0.61 -11.59
C LYS A 278 9.30 1.45 -11.20
N ILE A 279 9.16 2.64 -11.79
CA ILE A 279 7.97 3.49 -11.62
C ILE A 279 7.26 3.58 -12.97
N LEU A 280 6.00 3.17 -13.00
CA LEU A 280 5.14 3.29 -14.16
C LEU A 280 4.10 4.40 -13.93
N ARG A 281 4.06 5.37 -14.84
CA ARG A 281 3.13 6.51 -14.83
C ARG A 281 3.00 7.05 -16.26
N ASP A 282 1.84 7.59 -16.60
CA ASP A 282 1.61 8.28 -17.89
C ASP A 282 2.02 7.44 -19.13
N GLY A 283 1.84 6.12 -19.09
CA GLY A 283 2.23 5.23 -20.20
C GLY A 283 3.74 5.14 -20.42
N LYS A 284 4.53 5.37 -19.37
CA LYS A 284 5.99 5.29 -19.36
C LYS A 284 6.50 4.47 -18.19
N VAL A 285 7.74 4.01 -18.31
CA VAL A 285 8.49 3.33 -17.24
C VAL A 285 9.80 4.06 -16.96
N VAL A 286 10.07 4.33 -15.68
CA VAL A 286 11.36 4.86 -15.21
C VAL A 286 12.04 3.80 -14.37
N ASP A 287 13.22 3.38 -14.78
CA ASP A 287 14.11 2.53 -14.01
C ASP A 287 14.91 3.35 -12.99
N GLY A 288 15.16 2.78 -11.82
CA GLY A 288 15.95 3.42 -10.79
C GLY A 288 16.27 2.49 -9.63
N LYS A 289 16.52 3.10 -8.48
CA LYS A 289 16.62 2.39 -7.19
C LYS A 289 15.82 3.07 -6.11
N TRP A 290 15.31 2.31 -5.16
CA TRP A 290 14.85 2.86 -3.90
C TRP A 290 15.99 2.84 -2.88
N VAL A 291 16.00 3.81 -1.96
CA VAL A 291 16.95 3.87 -0.85
C VAL A 291 16.22 4.23 0.45
N ARG A 292 16.62 3.61 1.55
CA ARG A 292 16.22 3.92 2.94
C ARG A 292 17.33 3.42 3.85
N ALA A 293 18.32 4.26 4.16
CA ALA A 293 19.56 3.85 4.83
C ALA A 293 19.32 3.12 6.17
N GLU A 294 18.33 3.59 6.92
CA GLU A 294 17.88 3.02 8.18
C GLU A 294 16.37 3.26 8.35
N ARG A 295 15.78 2.70 9.41
CA ARG A 295 14.32 2.67 9.63
C ARG A 295 13.66 4.06 9.59
N PHE A 296 14.27 5.08 10.19
CA PHE A 296 13.70 6.44 10.21
C PHE A 296 14.28 7.35 9.13
N ALA A 297 15.20 6.85 8.32
CA ALA A 297 15.74 7.63 7.21
C ALA A 297 14.71 7.77 6.08
N PRO A 298 14.84 8.82 5.25
CA PRO A 298 13.90 9.02 4.19
C PRO A 298 13.82 7.86 3.19
N PHE A 299 12.60 7.46 2.82
CA PHE A 299 12.38 6.50 1.73
C PHE A 299 12.36 7.27 0.41
N ARG A 300 13.38 7.08 -0.43
CA ARG A 300 13.57 7.84 -1.68
C ARG A 300 13.58 6.95 -2.91
N PHE A 301 13.13 7.51 -4.03
CA PHE A 301 13.17 6.89 -5.35
C PHE A 301 14.15 7.66 -6.22
N LEU A 302 15.25 7.02 -6.63
CA LEU A 302 16.36 7.68 -7.30
C LEU A 302 16.57 7.12 -8.71
N ASP A 303 16.83 8.01 -9.67
CA ASP A 303 17.29 7.64 -11.01
C ASP A 303 18.78 7.24 -10.99
N ALA A 304 19.32 6.86 -12.16
CA ALA A 304 20.73 6.50 -12.30
C ALA A 304 21.70 7.66 -12.01
N GLY A 305 21.25 8.91 -12.07
CA GLY A 305 22.00 10.11 -11.73
C GLY A 305 21.92 10.49 -10.24
N GLY A 306 21.11 9.79 -9.44
CA GLY A 306 20.89 10.08 -8.03
C GLY A 306 19.85 11.16 -7.75
N ASN A 307 19.06 11.55 -8.76
CA ASN A 307 17.97 12.52 -8.59
C ASN A 307 16.66 11.83 -8.21
N ASP A 308 15.79 12.51 -7.47
CA ASP A 308 14.47 11.97 -7.11
C ASP A 308 13.57 11.80 -8.35
N ILE A 309 12.97 10.62 -8.50
CA ILE A 309 12.01 10.31 -9.57
C ILE A 309 10.62 10.80 -9.14
N PRO A 310 9.98 11.71 -9.90
CA PRO A 310 8.65 12.20 -9.56
C PRO A 310 7.53 11.19 -9.84
N LEU A 311 6.62 11.06 -8.90
CA LEU A 311 5.31 10.46 -9.08
C LEU A 311 4.33 11.43 -9.77
N LYS A 312 3.32 10.89 -10.46
CA LYS A 312 2.17 11.64 -10.96
C LYS A 312 1.26 11.97 -9.77
N PRO A 313 0.72 13.20 -9.67
CA PRO A 313 -0.32 13.48 -8.69
C PRO A 313 -1.49 12.48 -8.79
N GLY A 314 -1.90 11.91 -7.66
CA GLY A 314 -2.89 10.83 -7.54
C GLY A 314 -2.37 9.64 -6.73
N ASN A 315 -3.22 8.63 -6.58
CA ASN A 315 -2.90 7.43 -5.81
C ASN A 315 -1.77 6.58 -6.44
N SER A 316 -1.07 5.84 -5.58
CA SER A 316 0.03 4.96 -5.98
C SER A 316 -0.20 3.52 -5.53
N TRP A 317 0.25 2.55 -6.34
CA TRP A 317 0.28 1.15 -5.95
C TRP A 317 1.72 0.66 -5.86
N TRP A 318 2.13 0.22 -4.69
CA TRP A 318 3.46 -0.33 -4.43
C TRP A 318 3.41 -1.85 -4.51
N GLN A 319 4.20 -2.39 -5.41
CA GLN A 319 4.35 -3.82 -5.66
C GLN A 319 5.68 -4.24 -5.06
N VAL A 320 5.64 -4.79 -3.84
CA VAL A 320 6.82 -5.24 -3.11
C VAL A 320 7.13 -6.67 -3.52
N THR A 321 8.17 -6.83 -4.32
CA THR A 321 8.56 -8.10 -4.92
C THR A 321 9.90 -8.58 -4.35
N PRO A 322 10.12 -9.90 -4.20
CA PRO A 322 11.44 -10.45 -3.94
C PRO A 322 12.44 -10.05 -5.03
N LEU A 323 13.71 -9.90 -4.63
CA LEU A 323 14.81 -9.78 -5.60
C LEU A 323 14.79 -10.96 -6.58
N GLY A 324 14.94 -10.67 -7.87
CA GLY A 324 14.96 -11.67 -8.94
C GLY A 324 13.60 -12.16 -9.42
N MET A 325 12.48 -11.65 -8.88
CA MET A 325 11.16 -11.90 -9.47
C MET A 325 11.13 -11.37 -10.92
N GLY A 326 10.66 -12.20 -11.86
CA GLY A 326 10.62 -11.90 -13.30
C GLY A 326 9.55 -10.90 -13.71
N VAL A 327 9.63 -9.66 -13.20
CA VAL A 327 8.74 -8.56 -13.58
C VAL A 327 9.03 -8.16 -15.03
N SER A 328 8.00 -8.19 -15.89
CA SER A 328 8.12 -7.85 -17.31
C SER A 328 7.34 -6.59 -17.66
N VAL A 329 7.97 -5.65 -18.37
CA VAL A 329 7.35 -4.42 -18.87
C VAL A 329 7.30 -4.49 -20.40
N GLN A 330 6.19 -4.06 -20.99
CA GLN A 330 5.95 -3.96 -22.44
C GLN A 330 5.53 -2.55 -22.79
#